data_AF-A0A832Z7Q8-F1
#
_entry.id   AF-A0A832Z7Q8-F1
#
_cell.length_a   1.000
_cell.length_b   1.000
_cell.length_c   1.000
_cell.angle_alpha   90.00
_cell.angle_beta   90.00
_cell.angle_gamma   90.00
#
_symmetry.space_group_name_H-M   'P 1'
#
loop_
_entity.id
_entity.type
_entity.pdbx_description
1 polymer ?
#
loop_
_entity_poly.entity_id
_entity_poly.type
_entity_poly.pdbx_seq_one_letter_code
_entity_poly.pdbx_strand_id
1 'polypeptide(L)'
;MSRGALVKRNKRNIVIITPFVVLKYRKDWNLRKIFWEFLLTWRAFLHGVSEIPVLCGPVMVRKTATGVLLAKADLKRVWPDVLRTVAVLSRAGIEHKELRHPQHHVVIGGDGKKINILDFERGKLTAKPRNLSRFVVWLLERGVEGEDIEKVLNSLKNVPIHDVEGARKAIKKRKEGRS
;
A
#
# COMPACT_ATOMS: atom_id res chain seq x y z
N MET A 1 -14.08 1.07 -31.61
CA MET A 1 -13.89 -0.18 -30.82
C MET A 1 -12.41 -0.33 -30.49
N SER A 2 -12.01 -0.02 -29.27
CA SER A 2 -10.60 -0.05 -28.85
C SER A 2 -10.22 -1.50 -28.49
N ARG A 3 -9.29 -2.11 -29.24
CA ARG A 3 -8.75 -3.44 -28.94
C ARG A 3 -7.96 -3.36 -27.63
N GLY A 4 -8.44 -4.03 -26.58
CA GLY A 4 -7.74 -4.14 -25.30
C GLY A 4 -6.39 -4.85 -25.46
N ALA A 5 -5.33 -4.33 -24.85
CA ALA A 5 -4.01 -4.95 -24.85
C ALA A 5 -3.90 -5.94 -23.68
N LEU A 6 -3.66 -7.20 -23.98
CA LEU A 6 -3.38 -8.23 -22.98
C LEU A 6 -1.89 -8.18 -22.62
N VAL A 7 -1.55 -7.53 -21.51
CA VAL A 7 -0.17 -7.53 -21.00
C VAL A 7 -0.01 -8.72 -20.04
N LYS A 8 0.56 -9.81 -20.53
CA LYS A 8 0.99 -10.94 -19.70
C LYS A 8 2.23 -10.52 -18.91
N ARG A 9 2.07 -10.29 -17.60
CA ARG A 9 3.21 -10.28 -16.65
C ARG A 9 3.06 -11.52 -15.77
N ASN A 10 4.12 -12.32 -15.72
CA ASN A 10 4.21 -13.65 -15.11
C ASN A 10 3.22 -13.89 -13.93
N LYS A 11 2.38 -14.94 -14.07
CA LYS A 11 1.31 -15.39 -13.13
C LYS A 11 0.10 -14.46 -12.90
N ARG A 12 -0.01 -13.31 -13.58
CA ARG A 12 -1.16 -12.40 -13.46
C ARG A 12 -1.73 -12.11 -14.85
N ASN A 13 -2.98 -12.51 -15.12
CA ASN A 13 -3.66 -12.09 -16.35
C ASN A 13 -4.26 -10.71 -16.10
N ILE A 14 -3.48 -9.68 -16.42
CA ILE A 14 -3.99 -8.31 -16.41
C ILE A 14 -4.60 -8.04 -17.79
N VAL A 15 -5.90 -7.81 -17.84
CA VAL A 15 -6.57 -7.37 -19.07
C VAL A 15 -6.77 -5.87 -18.97
N ILE A 16 -6.16 -5.11 -19.87
CA ILE A 16 -6.36 -3.67 -19.98
C ILE A 16 -7.41 -3.47 -21.06
N ILE A 17 -8.66 -3.18 -20.66
CA ILE A 17 -9.76 -2.95 -21.62
C ILE A 17 -9.72 -1.50 -22.14
N THR A 18 -9.20 -0.56 -21.35
CA THR A 18 -9.04 0.87 -21.71
C THR A 18 -7.83 1.45 -20.95
N PRO A 19 -7.28 2.62 -21.34
CA PRO A 19 -6.18 3.27 -20.61
C PRO A 19 -6.46 3.53 -19.12
N PHE A 20 -7.71 3.43 -18.68
CA PHE A 20 -8.14 3.73 -17.32
C PHE A 20 -8.55 2.50 -16.49
N VAL A 21 -8.69 1.33 -17.11
CA VAL A 21 -9.27 0.15 -16.46
C VAL A 21 -8.30 -1.03 -16.54
N VAL A 22 -7.78 -1.42 -15.37
CA VAL A 22 -7.01 -2.65 -15.18
C VAL A 22 -7.94 -3.69 -14.58
N LEU A 23 -8.26 -4.73 -15.37
CA LEU A 23 -8.84 -5.95 -14.84
C LEU A 23 -7.72 -6.82 -14.31
N LYS A 24 -7.80 -7.14 -13.03
CA LYS A 24 -6.94 -8.16 -12.43
C LYS A 24 -7.72 -9.46 -12.45
N TYR A 25 -7.41 -10.32 -13.41
CA TYR A 25 -7.95 -11.68 -13.48
C TYR A 25 -6.88 -12.69 -13.06
N ARG A 26 -7.20 -13.52 -12.08
CA ARG A 26 -6.33 -14.58 -11.56
C ARG A 26 -7.05 -15.90 -11.74
N LYS A 27 -6.57 -16.73 -12.68
CA LYS A 27 -7.17 -18.04 -13.00
C LYS A 27 -7.10 -19.04 -11.83
N ASP A 28 -6.18 -18.80 -10.89
CA ASP A 28 -5.88 -19.62 -9.71
C ASP A 28 -6.65 -19.18 -8.44
N TRP A 29 -7.50 -18.16 -8.54
CA TRP A 29 -8.23 -17.63 -7.40
C TRP A 29 -9.64 -18.21 -7.30
N ASN A 30 -10.00 -18.66 -6.10
CA ASN A 30 -11.40 -18.97 -5.80
C ASN A 30 -12.19 -17.70 -5.48
N LEU A 31 -13.51 -17.77 -5.59
CA LEU A 31 -14.41 -16.64 -5.37
C LEU A 31 -14.23 -16.00 -3.98
N ARG A 32 -13.92 -16.80 -2.96
CA ARG A 32 -13.65 -16.31 -1.59
C ARG A 32 -12.44 -15.38 -1.53
N LYS A 33 -11.33 -15.72 -2.20
CA LYS A 33 -10.13 -14.86 -2.24
C LYS A 33 -10.39 -13.55 -2.98
N ILE A 34 -11.11 -13.60 -4.10
CA ILE A 34 -11.49 -12.41 -4.88
C ILE A 34 -12.35 -11.48 -4.03
N PHE A 35 -13.39 -12.05 -3.39
CA PHE A 35 -14.27 -11.31 -2.51
C PHE A 35 -13.53 -10.71 -1.30
N TRP A 36 -12.59 -11.46 -0.72
CA TRP A 36 -11.76 -10.97 0.38
C TRP A 36 -10.86 -9.79 -0.03
N GLU A 37 -10.14 -9.91 -1.16
CA GLU A 37 -9.33 -8.78 -1.67
C GLU A 37 -10.22 -7.58 -2.00
N PHE A 38 -11.41 -7.81 -2.58
CA PHE A 38 -12.39 -6.77 -2.84
C PHE A 38 -12.80 -6.05 -1.56
N LEU A 39 -13.19 -6.77 -0.50
CA LEU A 39 -13.57 -6.17 0.77
C LEU A 39 -12.46 -5.32 1.38
N LEU A 40 -11.22 -5.81 1.36
CA LEU A 40 -10.06 -5.07 1.86
C LEU A 40 -9.80 -3.81 1.04
N THR A 41 -9.85 -3.94 -0.29
CA THR A 41 -9.63 -2.83 -1.21
C THR A 41 -10.75 -1.79 -1.09
N TRP A 42 -12.00 -2.24 -0.95
CA TRP A 42 -13.16 -1.36 -0.76
C TRP A 42 -13.04 -0.57 0.53
N ARG A 43 -12.69 -1.23 1.64
CA ARG A 43 -12.42 -0.57 2.91
C ARG A 43 -11.26 0.43 2.79
N ALA A 44 -10.17 0.07 2.12
CA ALA A 44 -9.06 1.00 1.87
C ALA A 44 -9.48 2.20 1.01
N PHE A 45 -10.34 1.99 0.01
CA PHE A 45 -10.92 3.06 -0.82
C PHE A 45 -11.77 4.03 0.01
N LEU A 46 -12.62 3.53 0.93
CA LEU A 46 -13.42 4.40 1.84
C LEU A 46 -12.55 5.32 2.70
N HIS A 47 -11.28 4.95 2.92
CA HIS A 47 -10.31 5.77 3.63
C HIS A 47 -9.36 6.56 2.71
N GLY A 48 -9.60 6.56 1.40
CA GLY A 48 -8.80 7.30 0.42
C GLY A 48 -7.41 6.72 0.14
N VAL A 49 -7.18 5.44 0.47
CA VAL A 49 -5.86 4.79 0.35
C VAL A 49 -5.73 3.91 -0.89
N SER A 50 -6.84 3.62 -1.56
CA SER A 50 -6.84 2.82 -2.79
C SER A 50 -7.83 3.38 -3.79
N GLU A 51 -7.73 2.92 -5.04
CA GLU A 51 -8.72 3.23 -6.08
C GLU A 51 -9.97 2.37 -5.92
N ILE A 52 -11.08 2.84 -6.49
CA ILE A 52 -12.37 2.15 -6.46
C ILE A 52 -12.20 0.73 -7.05
N PRO A 53 -12.48 -0.33 -6.27
CA PRO A 53 -12.65 -1.66 -6.82
C PRO A 53 -14.09 -1.86 -7.27
N VAL A 54 -14.28 -2.56 -8.38
CA VAL A 54 -15.58 -3.03 -8.88
C VAL A 54 -15.51 -4.54 -9.00
N LEU A 55 -16.49 -5.24 -8.46
CA LEU A 55 -16.60 -6.69 -8.54
C LEU A 55 -17.61 -7.08 -9.63
N CYS A 56 -17.17 -7.87 -10.60
CA CYS A 56 -17.99 -8.39 -11.70
C CYS A 56 -17.82 -9.92 -11.76
N GLY A 57 -18.66 -10.65 -11.02
CA GLY A 57 -18.53 -12.11 -10.89
C GLY A 57 -17.19 -12.52 -10.28
N PRO A 58 -16.40 -13.41 -10.92
CA PRO A 58 -15.08 -13.80 -10.44
C PRO A 58 -13.97 -12.84 -10.87
N VAL A 59 -14.31 -11.61 -11.26
CA VAL A 59 -13.34 -10.62 -11.75
C VAL A 59 -13.42 -9.37 -10.91
N MET A 60 -12.28 -8.90 -10.42
CA MET A 60 -12.16 -7.60 -9.79
C MET A 60 -11.48 -6.61 -10.73
N VAL A 61 -12.20 -5.53 -11.01
CA VAL A 61 -11.79 -4.43 -11.86
C VAL A 61 -11.36 -3.27 -10.97
N ARG A 62 -10.29 -2.58 -11.33
CA ARG A 62 -9.86 -1.36 -10.66
C ARG A 62 -9.52 -0.29 -11.67
N LYS A 63 -9.78 0.96 -11.30
CA LYS A 63 -9.19 2.08 -12.03
C LYS A 63 -7.67 2.00 -11.88
N THR A 64 -6.93 2.14 -12.97
CA THR A 64 -5.47 2.20 -12.92
C THR A 64 -5.06 3.44 -12.13
N ALA A 65 -4.31 3.25 -11.05
CA ALA A 65 -3.69 4.38 -10.36
C ALA A 65 -2.72 5.07 -11.33
N THR A 66 -2.99 6.32 -11.68
CA THR A 66 -2.10 7.13 -12.51
C THR A 66 -1.03 7.76 -11.65
N GLY A 67 0.23 7.60 -12.02
CA GLY A 67 1.35 8.10 -11.21
C GLY A 67 2.65 7.34 -11.38
N VAL A 68 3.58 7.59 -10.46
CA VAL A 68 4.92 7.01 -10.40
C VAL A 68 4.97 6.00 -9.25
N LEU A 69 5.51 4.80 -9.50
CA LEU A 69 5.77 3.84 -8.43
C LEU A 69 6.78 4.41 -7.44
N LEU A 70 6.63 4.10 -6.15
CA LEU A 70 7.59 4.52 -5.12
C LEU A 70 9.03 4.11 -5.46
N ALA A 71 9.24 3.00 -6.17
CA ALA A 71 10.56 2.60 -6.69
C ALA A 71 11.24 3.65 -7.58
N LYS A 72 10.46 4.49 -8.25
CA LYS A 72 10.92 5.51 -9.21
C LYS A 72 10.72 6.95 -8.70
N ALA A 73 10.12 7.11 -7.53
CA ALA A 73 9.88 8.42 -6.94
C ALA A 73 11.10 8.90 -6.15
N ASP A 74 11.22 10.22 -5.99
CA ASP A 74 12.18 10.79 -5.05
C ASP A 74 11.75 10.48 -3.62
N LEU A 75 12.39 9.46 -3.03
CA LEU A 75 12.05 8.98 -1.70
C LEU A 75 12.13 10.09 -0.65
N LYS A 76 13.16 10.97 -0.70
CA LYS A 76 13.38 12.02 0.29
C LYS A 76 12.17 12.95 0.40
N ARG A 77 11.52 13.20 -0.72
CA ARG A 77 10.34 14.06 -0.81
C ARG A 77 9.05 13.35 -0.41
N VAL A 78 8.85 12.10 -0.84
CA VAL A 78 7.52 11.45 -0.77
C VAL A 78 7.30 10.60 0.48
N TRP A 79 8.35 10.16 1.17
CA TRP A 79 8.20 9.24 2.30
C TRP A 79 7.30 9.74 3.44
N PRO A 80 7.25 11.04 3.81
CA PRO A 80 6.40 11.49 4.91
C PRO A 80 4.93 11.27 4.61
N ASP A 81 4.51 11.56 3.38
CA ASP A 81 3.13 11.39 2.94
C ASP A 81 2.79 9.90 2.80
N VAL A 82 3.72 9.08 2.31
CA VAL A 82 3.52 7.63 2.27
C VAL A 82 3.33 7.06 3.69
N LEU A 83 4.13 7.51 4.66
CA LEU A 83 4.00 7.09 6.05
C LEU A 83 2.63 7.48 6.64
N ARG A 84 2.12 8.67 6.32
CA ARG A 84 0.76 9.10 6.70
C ARG A 84 -0.32 8.23 6.05
N THR A 85 -0.18 7.89 4.78
CA THR A 85 -1.11 6.97 4.09
C THR A 85 -1.06 5.56 4.67
N VAL A 86 0.12 5.07 5.04
CA VAL A 86 0.29 3.80 5.75
C VAL A 86 -0.40 3.84 7.12
N ALA A 87 -0.32 4.97 7.83
CA ALA A 87 -1.03 5.16 9.09
C ALA A 87 -2.55 5.07 8.89
N VAL A 88 -3.09 5.61 7.80
CA VAL A 88 -4.52 5.51 7.46
C VAL A 88 -4.95 4.04 7.33
N LEU A 89 -4.15 3.17 6.68
CA LEU A 89 -4.46 1.73 6.63
C LEU A 89 -4.52 1.09 8.02
N SER A 90 -3.58 1.45 8.90
CA SER A 90 -3.58 0.93 10.27
C SER A 90 -4.81 1.39 11.05
N ARG A 91 -5.24 2.64 10.88
CA ARG A 91 -6.50 3.15 11.46
C ARG A 91 -7.73 2.45 10.91
N ALA A 92 -7.70 2.10 9.63
CA ALA A 92 -8.73 1.28 9.01
C ALA A 92 -8.76 -0.16 9.55
N GLY A 93 -7.81 -0.58 10.39
CA GLY A 93 -7.71 -1.96 10.87
C GLY A 93 -7.30 -2.93 9.76
N ILE A 94 -6.65 -2.44 8.70
CA ILE A 94 -6.19 -3.25 7.57
C ILE A 94 -4.69 -3.47 7.74
N GLU A 95 -4.23 -4.72 7.81
CA GLU A 95 -2.82 -5.08 7.70
C GLU A 95 -2.53 -5.51 6.26
N HIS A 96 -1.67 -4.77 5.53
CA HIS A 96 -1.40 -5.02 4.10
C HIS A 96 -0.48 -6.23 3.85
N LYS A 97 0.41 -6.53 4.79
CA LYS A 97 1.51 -7.53 4.72
C LYS A 97 2.65 -7.25 3.75
N GLU A 98 2.41 -6.62 2.60
CA GLU A 98 3.49 -6.36 1.60
C GLU A 98 4.26 -5.03 1.80
N LEU A 99 3.99 -4.30 2.89
CA LEU A 99 4.67 -3.03 3.20
C LEU A 99 6.13 -3.17 3.68
N ARG A 100 6.69 -4.40 3.66
CA ARG A 100 8.15 -4.62 3.75
C ARG A 100 8.87 -4.31 2.43
N HIS A 101 8.13 -4.34 1.31
CA HIS A 101 8.64 -4.04 -0.03
C HIS A 101 7.73 -3.03 -0.75
N PRO A 102 7.48 -1.85 -0.15
CA PRO A 102 6.49 -0.89 -0.61
C PRO A 102 6.77 -0.32 -2.02
N GLN A 103 8.00 -0.45 -2.53
CA GLN A 103 8.42 0.12 -3.80
C GLN A 103 7.60 -0.36 -5.02
N HIS A 104 6.93 -1.52 -4.91
CA HIS A 104 6.07 -2.10 -5.95
C HIS A 104 4.57 -1.99 -5.64
N HIS A 105 4.21 -1.52 -4.45
CA HIS A 105 2.84 -1.53 -3.93
C HIS A 105 2.32 -0.12 -3.63
N VAL A 106 3.15 0.91 -3.76
CA VAL A 106 2.79 2.30 -3.54
C VAL A 106 2.94 3.08 -4.84
N VAL A 107 1.88 3.76 -5.26
CA VAL A 107 1.87 4.67 -6.41
C VAL A 107 1.64 6.09 -5.90
N ILE A 108 2.51 7.00 -6.33
CA ILE A 108 2.43 8.44 -6.07
C ILE A 108 1.78 9.09 -7.28
N GLY A 109 0.65 9.75 -7.08
CA GLY A 109 -0.07 10.51 -8.12
C GLY A 109 0.80 11.59 -8.73
N GLY A 110 0.49 11.99 -9.98
CA GLY A 110 1.28 12.99 -10.71
C GLY A 110 1.37 14.36 -10.01
N ASP A 111 0.39 14.69 -9.15
CA ASP A 111 0.38 15.89 -8.31
C ASP A 111 1.21 15.75 -7.01
N GLY A 112 1.74 14.55 -6.74
CA GLY A 112 2.45 14.22 -5.51
C GLY A 112 1.57 14.12 -4.26
N LYS A 113 0.27 14.42 -4.36
CA LYS A 113 -0.65 14.50 -3.21
C LYS A 113 -1.43 13.21 -3.02
N LYS A 114 -1.81 12.54 -4.11
CA LYS A 114 -2.53 11.26 -4.02
C LYS A 114 -1.55 10.10 -3.86
N ILE A 115 -1.72 9.28 -2.83
CA ILE A 115 -0.93 8.07 -2.61
C ILE A 115 -1.87 6.87 -2.59
N ASN A 116 -1.68 5.97 -3.56
CA ASN A 116 -2.46 4.75 -3.69
C ASN A 116 -1.62 3.54 -3.26
N ILE A 117 -2.16 2.74 -2.34
CA ILE A 117 -1.62 1.43 -1.97
C ILE A 117 -2.37 0.35 -2.77
N LEU A 118 -1.60 -0.57 -3.34
CA LEU A 118 -2.04 -1.62 -4.26
C LEU A 118 -1.72 -3.01 -3.70
N ASP A 119 -2.45 -4.01 -4.19
CA ASP A 119 -2.17 -5.44 -3.96
C ASP A 119 -2.52 -5.94 -2.54
N PHE A 120 -3.80 -5.85 -2.16
CA PHE A 120 -4.33 -6.29 -0.86
C PHE A 120 -4.50 -7.81 -0.72
N GLU A 121 -3.96 -8.63 -1.63
CA GLU A 121 -4.22 -10.07 -1.71
C GLU A 121 -3.88 -10.83 -0.43
N ARG A 122 -2.78 -10.42 0.21
CA ARG A 122 -2.29 -11.02 1.45
C ARG A 122 -2.76 -10.26 2.68
N GLY A 123 -3.50 -9.19 2.47
CA GLY A 123 -4.00 -8.34 3.53
C GLY A 123 -4.98 -9.07 4.44
N LYS A 124 -5.19 -8.52 5.63
CA LYS A 124 -6.21 -9.00 6.56
C LYS A 124 -6.77 -7.85 7.39
N LEU A 125 -7.98 -8.03 7.89
CA LEU A 125 -8.51 -7.19 8.96
C LEU A 125 -7.93 -7.64 10.30
N THR A 126 -7.49 -6.70 11.11
CA THR A 126 -6.95 -6.99 12.44
C THR A 126 -7.02 -5.75 13.33
N ALA A 127 -7.24 -5.97 14.63
CA ALA A 127 -7.10 -4.94 15.65
C ALA A 127 -5.63 -4.52 15.86
N LYS A 128 -4.67 -5.37 15.44
CA LYS A 128 -3.23 -5.14 15.66
C LYS A 128 -2.42 -5.06 14.36
N PRO A 129 -2.71 -4.11 13.45
CA PRO A 129 -1.94 -3.95 12.21
C PRO A 129 -0.49 -3.58 12.51
N ARG A 130 0.42 -4.01 11.64
CA ARG A 130 1.87 -3.78 11.75
C ARG A 130 2.42 -3.11 10.50
N ASN A 131 1.69 -2.11 10.00
CA ASN A 131 2.06 -1.50 8.72
C ASN A 131 3.15 -0.45 8.92
N LEU A 132 3.03 0.39 9.96
CA LEU A 132 4.01 1.44 10.23
C LEU A 132 5.36 0.84 10.56
N SER A 133 5.40 -0.15 11.47
CA SER A 133 6.65 -0.85 11.79
C SER A 133 7.36 -1.43 10.57
N ARG A 134 6.63 -2.09 9.65
CA ARG A 134 7.22 -2.63 8.40
C ARG A 134 7.72 -1.54 7.48
N PHE A 135 6.95 -0.47 7.30
CA PHE A 135 7.34 0.61 6.41
C PHE A 135 8.53 1.40 6.97
N VAL A 136 8.57 1.65 8.29
CA VAL A 136 9.68 2.32 8.97
C VAL A 136 10.97 1.52 8.89
N VAL A 137 10.93 0.19 9.05
CA VAL A 137 12.11 -0.66 8.80
C VAL A 137 12.64 -0.44 7.40
N TRP A 138 11.77 -0.45 6.39
CA TRP A 138 12.17 -0.21 5.00
C TRP A 138 12.75 1.20 4.78
N LEU A 139 12.22 2.24 5.43
CA LEU A 139 12.77 3.60 5.37
C LEU A 139 14.19 3.67 5.98
N LEU A 140 14.40 3.04 7.13
CA LEU A 140 15.69 2.98 7.82
C LEU A 140 16.75 2.23 6.97
N GLU A 141 16.33 1.17 6.28
CA GLU A 141 17.18 0.44 5.32
C GLU A 141 17.59 1.30 4.10
N ARG A 142 16.83 2.36 3.80
CA ARG A 142 17.12 3.34 2.74
C ARG A 142 17.74 4.63 3.23
N GLY A 143 18.21 4.65 4.48
CA GLY A 143 18.98 5.77 5.03
C GLY A 143 18.13 6.98 5.38
N VAL A 144 16.82 6.82 5.57
CA VAL A 144 16.00 7.87 6.19
C VAL A 144 16.31 7.91 7.69
N GLU A 145 16.61 9.10 8.21
CA GLU A 145 17.03 9.25 9.60
C GLU A 145 15.88 9.04 10.59
N GLY A 146 16.20 8.37 11.70
CA GLY A 146 15.23 7.98 12.71
C GLY A 146 14.51 9.17 13.35
N GLU A 147 15.23 10.27 13.60
CA GLU A 147 14.63 11.49 14.16
C GLU A 147 13.55 12.07 13.22
N ASP A 148 13.78 12.08 11.92
CA ASP A 148 12.83 12.62 10.96
C ASP A 148 11.56 11.76 10.88
N ILE A 149 11.72 10.44 10.88
CA ILE A 149 10.59 9.50 10.95
C ILE A 149 9.80 9.76 12.25
N GLU A 150 10.48 9.95 13.37
CA GLU A 150 9.85 10.19 14.67
C GLU A 150 9.04 11.49 14.71
N LYS A 151 9.53 12.58 14.09
CA LYS A 151 8.75 13.82 13.91
C LYS A 151 7.42 13.55 13.20
N VAL A 152 7.44 12.77 12.11
CA VAL A 152 6.21 12.43 11.38
C VAL A 152 5.31 11.54 12.22
N LEU A 153 5.85 10.51 12.89
CA LEU A 153 5.08 9.62 13.77
C LEU A 153 4.36 10.41 14.89
N ASN A 154 5.02 11.39 15.49
CA ASN A 154 4.44 12.23 16.55
C ASN A 154 3.29 13.13 16.04
N SER A 155 3.27 13.43 14.74
CA SER A 155 2.17 14.19 14.11
C SER A 155 0.94 13.33 13.77
N LEU A 156 1.06 12.00 13.82
CA LEU A 156 -0.02 11.10 13.47
C LEU A 156 -1.08 11.05 14.57
N LYS A 157 -2.36 11.17 14.18
CA LYS A 157 -3.51 11.13 15.09
C LYS A 157 -4.33 9.86 14.91
N ASN A 158 -4.84 9.33 16.02
CA ASN A 158 -5.76 8.19 16.09
C ASN A 158 -5.20 6.88 15.50
N VAL A 159 -3.87 6.73 15.48
CA VAL A 159 -3.19 5.51 15.02
C VAL A 159 -3.15 4.49 16.15
N PRO A 160 -3.35 3.19 15.88
CA PRO A 160 -3.20 2.17 16.91
C PRO A 160 -1.82 2.22 17.58
N ILE A 161 -1.82 2.37 18.91
CA ILE A 161 -0.62 2.59 19.74
C ILE A 161 0.45 1.53 19.47
N HIS A 162 0.07 0.26 19.37
CA HIS A 162 1.01 -0.84 19.16
C HIS A 162 1.77 -0.75 17.83
N ASP A 163 1.22 -0.13 16.78
CA ASP A 163 1.90 -0.01 15.48
C ASP A 163 2.92 1.13 15.53
N VAL A 164 2.58 2.22 16.22
CA VAL A 164 3.51 3.34 16.51
C VAL A 164 4.65 2.86 17.39
N GLU A 165 4.36 2.12 18.46
CA GLU A 165 5.40 1.51 19.31
C GLU A 165 6.29 0.54 18.53
N GLY A 166 5.71 -0.26 17.63
CA GLY A 166 6.45 -1.14 16.75
C GLY A 166 7.43 -0.36 15.85
N ALA A 167 7.00 0.77 15.30
CA ALA A 167 7.86 1.67 14.53
C ALA A 167 8.98 2.29 15.38
N ARG A 168 8.67 2.78 16.59
CA ARG A 168 9.67 3.32 17.52
C ARG A 168 10.71 2.29 17.95
N LYS A 169 10.29 1.05 18.20
CA LYS A 169 11.20 -0.08 18.50
C LYS A 169 12.18 -0.32 17.34
N ALA A 170 11.73 -0.23 16.09
CA ALA A 170 12.60 -0.36 14.92
C ALA A 170 13.64 0.77 14.84
N ILE A 171 13.23 2.02 15.12
CA ILE A 171 14.13 3.18 15.17
C ILE A 171 15.19 2.98 16.26
N LYS A 172 14.78 2.63 17.49
CA LYS A 172 15.69 2.39 18.62
C LYS A 172 16.72 1.31 18.30
N LYS A 173 16.27 0.16 17.78
CA LYS A 173 17.17 -0.94 17.39
C LYS A 173 18.20 -0.52 16.35
N ARG A 174 17.84 0.35 15.39
CA ARG A 174 18.76 0.86 14.37
C ARG A 174 19.81 1.80 14.96
N LYS A 175 19.45 2.60 15.97
CA LYS A 175 20.39 3.46 16.70
C LYS A 175 21.41 2.63 17.49
N GLU A 176 20.94 1.63 18.24
CA GLU A 176 21.79 0.74 19.06
C GLU A 176 22.78 -0.10 18.23
N GLY A 177 22.41 -0.49 17.00
CA GLY A 177 23.30 -1.24 16.09
C GLY A 177 24.19 -0.38 15.19
N ARG A 178 24.16 0.95 15.33
CA ARG A 178 25.10 1.89 14.68
C ARG A 178 26.19 2.38 15.64
N SER A 179 26.06 2.10 16.94
CA SER A 179 27.09 2.28 17.97
C SER A 179 28.16 1.21 17.88
#